data_AF-A0ABD3NF29-F1
#
_entry.id   AF-A0ABD3NF29-F1
#
_cell.length_a   1.000
_cell.length_b   1.000
_cell.length_c   1.000
_cell.angle_alpha   90.00
_cell.angle_beta   90.00
_cell.angle_gamma   90.00
#
_symmetry.space_group_name_H-M   'P 1'
#
loop_
_entity.id
_entity.type
_entity.pdbx_description
1 polymer ?
#
loop_
_entity_poly.entity_id
_entity_poly.type
_entity_poly.pdbx_seq_one_letter_code
_entity_poly.pdbx_strand_id
1 'polypeptide(L)'
;MNLMASNDEAMVRNVLRVNRKVALQQLHDAAQLGDIVSVQAIFEGHNELSVNETRKGKNTILHTALFHNQEGILLDYLIQKGADVNCANSKGLTPLVVAIIYCKEGKAIEKLTAAGAIYDLAIETGSFQGMFLLDVAKKYKNENAISRLKYLFDRKDAEKDVLLKDKVPRGRAICPICNQSVRYPTQMSRILDHQADVEKNFELYGEYGGKKKKQKIYTSRKYLDQFLSHSNGEAYRKLCRIEFHATENMSLRKEISESYAVIEAVQKCCAKLSNLPEQVGGTFELRNIFLIDLCSGKGITSALGAALYPERNFFLSIDKMLPHTVPHHFFNDEQHVSYISRDILCEEVFHELEKLVHQQTYVEGRTAILVGMHLCGVLSERAIDFFERISAIRGIVLSPCCLPKKHELKTLHFNPAHKEKGCDPYPQWCNYLKERVHGFYSSGGVEDVVMYNDIEMHTEKNAIVIGVRN
;
A
#
# COMPACT_ATOMS: atom_id res chain seq x y z
N MET A 1 -37.50 -31.61 9.28
CA MET A 1 -36.62 -31.24 8.15
C MET A 1 -35.38 -30.42 8.54
N ASN A 2 -35.06 -30.19 9.83
CA ASN A 2 -33.89 -29.37 10.23
C ASN A 2 -32.66 -30.14 10.74
N LEU A 3 -32.63 -31.48 10.61
CA LEU A 3 -31.49 -32.31 11.04
C LEU A 3 -30.59 -32.78 9.88
N MET A 4 -31.02 -32.61 8.62
CA MET A 4 -30.22 -33.03 7.46
C MET A 4 -29.36 -31.89 6.87
N ALA A 5 -29.86 -30.65 6.88
CA ALA A 5 -29.10 -29.49 6.40
C ALA A 5 -27.83 -29.17 7.24
N SER A 6 -27.85 -29.46 8.54
CA SER A 6 -26.70 -29.26 9.43
C SER A 6 -25.55 -30.25 9.19
N ASN A 7 -25.86 -31.45 8.69
CA ASN A 7 -24.86 -32.49 8.42
C ASN A 7 -24.11 -32.23 7.11
N ASP A 8 -24.78 -31.69 6.09
CA ASP A 8 -24.16 -31.36 4.81
C ASP A 8 -23.21 -30.15 4.92
N GLU A 9 -23.56 -29.10 5.68
CA GLU A 9 -22.64 -28.00 5.94
C GLU A 9 -21.40 -28.42 6.74
N ALA A 10 -21.58 -29.29 7.74
CA ALA A 10 -20.48 -29.86 8.51
C ALA A 10 -19.58 -30.75 7.63
N MET A 11 -20.17 -31.50 6.70
CA MET A 11 -19.45 -32.33 5.73
C MET A 11 -18.67 -31.48 4.72
N VAL A 12 -19.27 -30.43 4.14
CA VAL A 12 -18.60 -29.50 3.23
C VAL A 12 -17.46 -28.75 3.94
N ARG A 13 -17.68 -28.24 5.16
CA ARG A 13 -16.60 -27.64 5.97
C ARG A 13 -15.48 -28.62 6.26
N ASN A 14 -15.81 -29.90 6.52
CA ASN A 14 -14.80 -30.93 6.73
C ASN A 14 -14.02 -31.24 5.45
N VAL A 15 -14.67 -31.34 4.29
CA VAL A 15 -14.00 -31.56 3.00
C VAL A 15 -13.08 -30.39 2.65
N LEU A 16 -13.55 -29.14 2.80
CA LEU A 16 -12.74 -27.94 2.57
C LEU A 16 -11.55 -27.86 3.54
N ARG A 17 -11.76 -28.21 4.81
CA ARG A 17 -10.70 -28.27 5.84
C ARG A 17 -9.68 -29.38 5.57
N VAL A 18 -10.11 -30.53 5.05
CA VAL A 18 -9.21 -31.63 4.65
C VAL A 18 -8.41 -31.23 3.42
N ASN A 19 -9.04 -30.62 2.41
CA ASN A 19 -8.38 -30.18 1.18
C ASN A 19 -7.31 -29.11 1.46
N ARG A 20 -7.62 -28.11 2.31
CA ARG A 20 -6.65 -27.09 2.74
C ARG A 20 -5.45 -27.69 3.47
N LYS A 21 -5.66 -28.69 4.33
CA LYS A 21 -4.56 -29.38 5.03
C LYS A 21 -3.67 -30.16 4.07
N VAL A 22 -4.25 -30.81 3.07
CA VAL A 22 -3.52 -31.54 2.03
C VAL A 22 -2.71 -30.57 1.18
N ALA A 23 -3.30 -29.48 0.72
CA ALA A 23 -2.62 -28.46 -0.07
C ALA A 23 -1.47 -27.78 0.72
N LEU A 24 -1.70 -27.44 1.99
CA LEU A 24 -0.64 -26.92 2.86
C LEU A 24 0.49 -27.96 3.04
N GLN A 25 0.17 -29.24 3.20
CA GLN A 25 1.19 -30.29 3.29
C GLN A 25 2.00 -30.40 1.98
N GLN A 26 1.34 -30.42 0.83
CA GLN A 26 1.99 -30.44 -0.49
C GLN A 26 2.88 -29.22 -0.70
N LEU A 27 2.44 -28.05 -0.25
CA LEU A 27 3.20 -26.81 -0.33
C LEU A 27 4.51 -26.91 0.47
N HIS A 28 4.44 -27.49 1.67
CA HIS A 28 5.62 -27.76 2.49
C HIS A 28 6.53 -28.84 1.88
N ASP A 29 5.97 -29.87 1.26
CA ASP A 29 6.74 -30.94 0.60
C ASP A 29 7.48 -30.39 -0.63
N ALA A 30 6.83 -29.54 -1.43
CA ALA A 30 7.45 -28.86 -2.56
C ALA A 30 8.56 -27.89 -2.10
N ALA A 31 8.31 -27.14 -1.03
CA ALA A 31 9.31 -26.26 -0.44
C ALA A 31 10.50 -27.01 0.14
N GLN A 32 10.30 -28.22 0.68
CA GLN A 32 11.38 -29.11 1.10
C GLN A 32 12.28 -29.50 -0.08
N LEU A 33 11.69 -29.76 -1.25
CA LEU A 33 12.42 -30.13 -2.46
C LEU A 33 13.04 -28.95 -3.20
N GLY A 34 12.70 -27.71 -2.83
CA GLY A 34 13.12 -26.52 -3.57
C GLY A 34 12.36 -26.34 -4.89
N ASP A 35 11.25 -27.07 -5.07
CA ASP A 35 10.48 -27.08 -6.31
C ASP A 35 9.60 -25.83 -6.39
N ILE A 36 10.20 -24.75 -6.89
CA ILE A 36 9.51 -23.48 -7.10
C ILE A 36 8.31 -23.60 -8.03
N VAL A 37 8.36 -24.48 -9.04
CA VAL A 37 7.28 -24.62 -10.02
C VAL A 37 6.04 -25.21 -9.33
N SER A 38 6.23 -26.26 -8.53
CA SER A 38 5.14 -26.84 -7.74
C SER A 38 4.64 -25.86 -6.67
N VAL A 39 5.54 -25.12 -6.00
CA VAL A 39 5.14 -24.09 -5.03
C VAL A 39 4.28 -23.00 -5.69
N GLN A 40 4.68 -22.52 -6.87
CA GLN A 40 3.92 -21.54 -7.66
C GLN A 40 2.56 -22.11 -8.07
N ALA A 41 2.53 -23.31 -8.66
CA ALA A 41 1.30 -23.97 -9.09
C ALA A 41 0.33 -24.23 -7.93
N ILE A 42 0.83 -24.59 -6.74
CA ILE A 42 0.01 -24.78 -5.55
C ILE A 42 -0.56 -23.46 -5.05
N PHE A 43 0.23 -22.38 -5.00
CA PHE A 43 -0.30 -21.06 -4.64
C PHE A 43 -1.33 -20.55 -5.65
N GLU A 44 -1.14 -20.80 -6.95
CA GLU A 44 -2.07 -20.44 -8.01
C GLU A 44 -3.37 -21.29 -7.96
N GLY A 45 -3.26 -22.58 -7.63
CA GLY A 45 -4.39 -23.48 -7.48
C GLY A 45 -5.16 -23.33 -6.16
N HIS A 46 -4.54 -22.72 -5.14
CA HIS A 46 -5.07 -22.58 -3.79
C HIS A 46 -4.85 -21.16 -3.25
N ASN A 47 -5.52 -20.18 -3.87
CA ASN A 47 -5.40 -18.76 -3.54
C ASN A 47 -5.79 -18.41 -2.09
N GLU A 48 -6.48 -19.29 -1.38
CA GLU A 48 -6.79 -19.14 0.05
C GLU A 48 -5.59 -19.40 0.97
N LEU A 49 -4.54 -20.06 0.49
CA LEU A 49 -3.34 -20.35 1.28
C LEU A 49 -2.46 -19.10 1.40
N SER A 50 -2.27 -18.64 2.63
CA SER A 50 -1.28 -17.59 2.90
C SER A 50 0.14 -18.18 2.92
N VAL A 51 1.12 -17.42 2.39
CA VAL A 51 2.55 -17.77 2.48
C VAL A 51 3.02 -17.90 3.94
N ASN A 52 2.31 -17.27 4.87
CA ASN A 52 2.59 -17.30 6.31
C ASN A 52 1.76 -18.35 7.06
N GLU A 53 0.99 -19.19 6.36
CA GLU A 53 0.34 -20.32 7.02
C GLU A 53 1.36 -21.26 7.63
N THR A 54 0.96 -21.87 8.74
CA THR A 54 1.85 -22.74 9.50
C THR A 54 1.33 -24.17 9.51
N ARG A 55 2.25 -25.12 9.29
CA ARG A 55 2.00 -26.53 9.59
C ARG A 55 2.27 -26.84 11.06
N LYS A 56 2.17 -28.13 11.42
CA LYS A 56 2.52 -28.65 12.75
C LYS A 56 3.85 -28.08 13.25
N GLY A 57 3.84 -27.57 14.47
CA GLY A 57 4.99 -26.91 15.08
C GLY A 57 5.17 -25.45 14.69
N LYS A 58 4.12 -24.78 14.18
CA LYS A 58 4.12 -23.37 13.75
C LYS A 58 5.19 -23.04 12.69
N ASN A 59 5.55 -24.00 11.85
CA ASN A 59 6.53 -23.74 10.78
C ASN A 59 5.82 -23.15 9.58
N THR A 60 6.25 -21.97 9.13
CA THR A 60 5.86 -21.42 7.82
C THR A 60 6.58 -22.15 6.68
N ILE A 61 6.15 -21.92 5.44
CA ILE A 61 6.84 -22.46 4.26
C ILE A 61 8.31 -22.00 4.22
N LEU A 62 8.58 -20.76 4.66
CA LEU A 62 9.92 -20.20 4.79
C LEU A 62 10.79 -21.00 5.77
N HIS A 63 10.26 -21.38 6.93
CA HIS A 63 10.97 -22.28 7.87
C HIS A 63 11.32 -23.62 7.22
N THR A 64 10.43 -24.15 6.39
CA THR A 64 10.61 -25.48 5.77
C THR A 64 11.67 -25.42 4.68
N ALA A 65 11.62 -24.42 3.80
CA ALA A 65 12.63 -24.18 2.79
C ALA A 65 14.03 -24.04 3.42
N LEU A 66 14.16 -23.22 4.47
CA LEU A 66 15.45 -23.00 5.14
C LEU A 66 15.95 -24.24 5.89
N PHE A 67 15.06 -24.98 6.56
CA PHE A 67 15.41 -26.25 7.21
C PHE A 67 15.99 -27.27 6.22
N HIS A 68 15.53 -27.23 4.97
CA HIS A 68 16.01 -28.09 3.88
C HIS A 68 17.08 -27.43 2.99
N ASN A 69 17.73 -26.37 3.46
CA ASN A 69 18.83 -25.70 2.76
C ASN A 69 18.45 -25.12 1.38
N GLN A 70 17.20 -24.68 1.22
CA GLN A 70 16.74 -24.07 -0.02
C GLN A 70 17.06 -22.57 -0.03
N GLU A 71 18.31 -22.23 -0.38
CA GLU A 71 18.80 -20.85 -0.41
C GLU A 71 18.61 -20.14 -1.78
N GLY A 72 18.05 -20.87 -2.77
CA GLY A 72 17.94 -20.46 -4.17
C GLY A 72 16.74 -19.56 -4.50
N ILE A 73 16.23 -19.70 -5.73
CA ILE A 73 15.15 -18.85 -6.29
C ILE A 73 13.85 -19.00 -5.49
N LEU A 74 13.58 -20.20 -4.93
CA LEU A 74 12.44 -20.42 -4.05
C LEU A 74 12.44 -19.43 -2.88
N LEU A 75 13.59 -19.19 -2.25
CA LEU A 75 13.69 -18.28 -1.12
C LEU A 75 13.35 -16.84 -1.52
N ASP A 76 13.82 -16.39 -2.69
CA ASP A 76 13.50 -15.06 -3.23
C ASP A 76 12.02 -14.92 -3.52
N TYR A 77 11.42 -15.94 -4.13
CA TYR A 77 9.99 -15.98 -4.43
C TYR A 77 9.14 -15.89 -3.16
N LEU A 78 9.47 -16.66 -2.11
CA LEU A 78 8.72 -16.64 -0.85
C LEU A 78 8.80 -15.27 -0.16
N ILE A 79 9.98 -14.65 -0.13
CA ILE A 79 10.17 -13.30 0.41
C ILE A 79 9.36 -12.29 -0.42
N GLN A 80 9.43 -12.35 -1.74
CA GLN A 80 8.65 -11.49 -2.65
C GLN A 80 7.13 -11.67 -2.48
N LYS A 81 6.68 -12.88 -2.14
CA LYS A 81 5.28 -13.22 -1.87
C LYS A 81 4.80 -12.72 -0.49
N GLY A 82 5.67 -12.12 0.32
CA GLY A 82 5.33 -11.53 1.63
C GLY A 82 5.55 -12.48 2.81
N ALA A 83 6.49 -13.41 2.72
CA ALA A 83 6.84 -14.27 3.84
C ALA A 83 7.39 -13.45 5.02
N ASP A 84 6.83 -13.66 6.22
CA ASP A 84 7.29 -13.06 7.47
C ASP A 84 8.66 -13.64 7.85
N VAL A 85 9.69 -12.80 7.79
CA VAL A 85 11.08 -13.18 8.07
C VAL A 85 11.42 -13.20 9.57
N ASN A 86 10.51 -12.72 10.43
CA ASN A 86 10.70 -12.59 11.88
C ASN A 86 9.80 -13.51 12.70
N CYS A 87 8.84 -14.21 12.08
CA CYS A 87 7.95 -15.14 12.80
C CYS A 87 8.72 -16.27 13.51
N ALA A 88 8.35 -16.59 14.75
CA ALA A 88 8.96 -17.69 15.48
C ALA A 88 8.09 -18.97 15.41
N ASN A 89 8.71 -20.11 15.11
CA ASN A 89 8.01 -21.40 15.17
C ASN A 89 7.77 -21.87 16.63
N SER A 90 7.19 -23.06 16.81
CA SER A 90 6.88 -23.62 18.15
C SER A 90 8.12 -23.86 19.03
N LYS A 91 9.32 -23.90 18.43
CA LYS A 91 10.59 -24.01 19.14
C LYS A 91 11.22 -22.63 19.41
N GLY A 92 10.52 -21.54 19.08
CA GLY A 92 11.01 -20.16 19.17
C GLY A 92 12.07 -19.80 18.12
N LEU A 93 12.21 -20.61 17.07
CA LEU A 93 13.21 -20.35 16.03
C LEU A 93 12.60 -19.41 14.99
N THR A 94 13.27 -18.31 14.68
CA THR A 94 12.95 -17.45 13.54
C THR A 94 13.53 -18.03 12.25
N PRO A 95 13.07 -17.62 11.06
CA PRO A 95 13.67 -17.98 9.77
C PRO A 95 15.18 -17.79 9.77
N LEU A 96 15.68 -16.67 10.30
CA LEU A 96 17.10 -16.39 10.35
C LEU A 96 17.86 -17.37 11.25
N VAL A 97 17.30 -17.78 12.40
CA VAL A 97 17.88 -18.83 13.25
C VAL A 97 17.91 -20.17 12.52
N VAL A 98 16.84 -20.54 11.81
CA VAL A 98 16.80 -21.77 11.01
C VAL A 98 17.87 -21.73 9.91
N ALA A 99 18.01 -20.61 9.20
CA ALA A 99 19.04 -20.44 8.19
C ALA A 99 20.45 -20.62 8.78
N ILE A 100 20.74 -20.07 9.96
CA ILE A 100 22.06 -20.24 10.60
C ILE A 100 22.35 -21.72 10.90
N ILE A 101 21.33 -22.49 11.31
CA ILE A 101 21.50 -23.89 11.69
C ILE A 101 21.70 -24.77 10.44
N TYR A 102 20.84 -24.59 9.43
CA TYR A 102 20.69 -25.55 8.33
C TYR A 102 21.27 -25.06 6.98
N CYS A 103 21.37 -23.74 6.76
CA CYS A 103 21.88 -23.17 5.52
C CYS A 103 23.38 -22.90 5.58
N LYS A 104 24.15 -23.37 4.60
CA LYS A 104 25.62 -23.32 4.65
C LYS A 104 26.24 -22.35 3.65
N GLU A 105 25.55 -21.96 2.57
CA GLU A 105 26.09 -21.07 1.55
C GLU A 105 26.05 -19.59 1.97
N GLY A 106 25.28 -19.27 3.01
CA GLY A 106 25.17 -17.91 3.55
C GLY A 106 24.25 -16.99 2.74
N LYS A 107 23.78 -17.42 1.57
CA LYS A 107 22.82 -16.70 0.72
C LYS A 107 21.50 -16.50 1.46
N ALA A 108 21.05 -17.50 2.23
CA ALA A 108 19.85 -17.36 3.05
C ALA A 108 20.01 -16.28 4.12
N ILE A 109 21.19 -16.19 4.75
CA ILE A 109 21.48 -15.15 5.75
C ILE A 109 21.45 -13.76 5.09
N GLU A 110 22.06 -13.63 3.91
CA GLU A 110 22.05 -12.38 3.14
C GLU A 110 20.64 -11.95 2.74
N LYS A 111 19.86 -12.85 2.16
CA LYS A 111 18.50 -12.57 1.68
C LYS A 111 17.56 -12.20 2.82
N LEU A 112 17.62 -12.93 3.93
CA LEU A 112 16.76 -12.66 5.09
C LEU A 112 17.13 -11.34 5.77
N THR A 113 18.42 -11.05 5.94
CA THR A 113 18.86 -9.77 6.52
C THR A 113 18.53 -8.58 5.61
N ALA A 114 18.67 -8.73 4.29
CA ALA A 114 18.22 -7.72 3.33
C ALA A 114 16.69 -7.51 3.33
N ALA A 115 15.93 -8.54 3.70
CA ALA A 115 14.48 -8.50 3.85
C ALA A 115 14.00 -8.00 5.23
N GLY A 116 14.91 -7.52 6.11
CA GLY A 116 14.56 -6.95 7.40
C GLY A 116 14.46 -7.97 8.56
N ALA A 117 15.09 -9.14 8.44
CA ALA A 117 15.18 -10.08 9.56
C ALA A 117 16.02 -9.49 10.70
N ILE A 118 15.50 -9.56 11.93
CA ILE A 118 16.17 -9.06 13.14
C ILE A 118 17.40 -9.93 13.40
N TYR A 119 18.58 -9.31 13.44
CA TYR A 119 19.84 -10.03 13.63
C TYR A 119 20.70 -9.54 14.80
N ASP A 120 20.28 -8.45 15.43
CA ASP A 120 21.11 -7.61 16.28
C ASP A 120 20.59 -7.52 17.72
N LEU A 121 19.55 -8.28 18.04
CA LEU A 121 18.99 -8.47 19.37
C LEU A 121 19.23 -9.91 19.84
N ALA A 122 19.16 -10.09 21.16
CA ALA A 122 19.12 -11.44 21.73
C ALA A 122 17.81 -12.12 21.32
N ILE A 123 17.87 -13.42 21.04
CA ILE A 123 16.70 -14.21 20.69
C ILE A 123 15.74 -14.21 21.89
N GLU A 124 14.49 -13.81 21.67
CA GLU A 124 13.52 -13.60 22.75
C GLU A 124 12.86 -14.90 23.23
N THR A 125 12.82 -15.93 22.39
CA THR A 125 12.03 -17.15 22.66
C THR A 125 12.76 -18.43 22.24
N GLY A 126 12.35 -19.56 22.83
CA GLY A 126 12.82 -20.87 22.40
C GLY A 126 14.15 -21.32 23.01
N SER A 127 14.75 -22.36 22.43
CA SER A 127 15.95 -23.02 22.97
C SER A 127 17.23 -22.17 22.94
N PHE A 128 17.19 -21.03 22.25
CA PHE A 128 18.30 -20.09 22.16
C PHE A 128 17.96 -18.75 22.84
N GLN A 129 16.92 -18.72 23.68
CA GLN A 129 16.53 -17.51 24.40
C GLN A 129 17.73 -16.90 25.13
N GLY A 130 17.91 -15.59 24.96
CA GLY A 130 19.02 -14.83 25.52
C GLY A 130 20.35 -14.94 24.76
N MET A 131 20.46 -15.81 23.75
CA MET A 131 21.66 -15.88 22.89
C MET A 131 21.57 -14.89 21.73
N PHE A 132 22.71 -14.36 21.30
CA PHE A 132 22.81 -13.64 20.04
C PHE A 132 22.95 -14.62 18.87
N LEU A 133 22.53 -14.21 17.67
CA LEU A 133 22.67 -15.04 16.47
C LEU A 133 24.12 -15.42 16.16
N LEU A 134 25.09 -14.56 16.52
CA LEU A 134 26.50 -14.88 16.36
C LEU A 134 26.93 -16.08 17.22
N ASP A 135 26.36 -16.22 18.43
CA ASP A 135 26.64 -17.35 19.31
C ASP A 135 26.01 -18.63 18.78
N VAL A 136 24.81 -18.52 18.20
CA VAL A 136 24.18 -19.64 17.48
C VAL A 136 25.04 -20.04 16.27
N ALA A 137 25.52 -19.08 15.48
CA ALA A 137 26.36 -19.36 14.31
C ALA A 137 27.68 -20.04 14.68
N LYS A 138 28.33 -19.60 15.77
CA LYS A 138 29.51 -20.26 16.36
C LYS A 138 29.21 -21.68 16.84
N LYS A 139 28.11 -21.85 17.60
CA LYS A 139 27.67 -23.16 18.12
C LYS A 139 27.45 -24.18 16.99
N TYR A 140 26.93 -23.74 15.85
CA TYR A 140 26.68 -24.56 14.67
C TYR A 140 27.80 -24.55 13.62
N LYS A 141 28.94 -23.91 13.93
CA LYS A 141 30.13 -23.82 13.05
C LYS A 141 29.79 -23.36 11.63
N ASN A 142 28.87 -22.39 11.51
CA ASN A 142 28.46 -21.85 10.22
C ASN A 142 29.35 -20.64 9.88
N GLU A 143 30.51 -20.89 9.27
CA GLU A 143 31.52 -19.85 8.99
C GLU A 143 30.99 -18.72 8.10
N ASN A 144 30.08 -19.02 7.17
CA ASN A 144 29.46 -18.00 6.33
C ASN A 144 28.49 -17.13 7.13
N ALA A 145 27.69 -17.72 8.02
CA ALA A 145 26.86 -16.95 8.94
C ALA A 145 27.71 -16.17 9.96
N ILE A 146 28.79 -16.74 10.48
CA ILE A 146 29.73 -16.04 11.39
C ILE A 146 30.35 -14.85 10.66
N SER A 147 30.88 -15.04 9.47
CA SER A 147 31.51 -13.99 8.68
C SER A 147 30.50 -12.91 8.30
N ARG A 148 29.29 -13.29 7.90
CA ARG A 148 28.24 -12.34 7.55
C ARG A 148 27.71 -11.57 8.75
N LEU A 149 27.43 -12.25 9.85
CA LEU A 149 26.96 -11.61 11.08
C LEU A 149 28.06 -10.74 11.69
N LYS A 150 29.32 -11.19 11.73
CA LYS A 150 30.46 -10.34 12.11
C LYS A 150 30.56 -9.15 11.20
N TYR A 151 30.49 -9.32 9.88
CA TYR A 151 30.48 -8.19 8.95
C TYR A 151 29.33 -7.21 9.23
N LEU A 152 28.14 -7.71 9.56
CA LEU A 152 26.99 -6.88 9.93
C LEU A 152 27.15 -6.21 11.31
N PHE A 153 27.79 -6.87 12.28
CA PHE A 153 28.09 -6.33 13.61
C PHE A 153 29.25 -5.35 13.57
N ASP A 154 30.33 -5.65 12.84
CA ASP A 154 31.47 -4.77 12.58
C ASP A 154 31.02 -3.56 11.77
N ARG A 155 30.04 -3.71 10.86
CA ARG A 155 29.33 -2.57 10.28
C ARG A 155 28.47 -1.83 11.28
N LYS A 156 27.82 -2.51 12.22
CA LYS A 156 27.01 -1.87 13.28
C LYS A 156 27.86 -1.16 14.33
N ASP A 157 29.06 -1.65 14.63
CA ASP A 157 30.03 -1.04 15.55
C ASP A 157 30.85 0.03 14.84
N ALA A 158 31.18 -0.16 13.56
CA ALA A 158 31.57 0.94 12.69
C ALA A 158 30.44 1.95 12.56
N GLU A 159 29.16 1.58 12.48
CA GLU A 159 28.00 2.48 12.47
C GLU A 159 27.70 3.09 13.85
N LYS A 160 28.15 2.49 14.98
CA LYS A 160 28.10 3.08 16.33
C LYS A 160 29.27 4.03 16.59
N ASP A 161 30.45 3.78 16.05
CA ASP A 161 31.57 4.72 16.05
C ASP A 161 31.41 5.80 14.94
N VAL A 162 30.71 5.48 13.85
CA VAL A 162 30.28 6.41 12.78
C VAL A 162 29.01 7.17 13.16
N LEU A 163 28.24 6.70 14.15
CA LEU A 163 27.20 7.49 14.82
C LEU A 163 27.77 8.73 15.53
N LEU A 164 29.10 8.87 15.62
CA LEU A 164 29.75 10.14 15.96
C LEU A 164 30.86 10.61 15.00
N LYS A 165 31.41 9.79 14.10
CA LYS A 165 32.46 10.23 13.15
C LYS A 165 32.49 9.50 11.80
N ASP A 166 31.41 9.55 11.03
CA ASP A 166 31.53 10.05 9.67
C ASP A 166 30.33 10.95 9.45
N LYS A 167 30.58 12.23 9.18
CA LYS A 167 29.53 13.20 8.93
C LYS A 167 28.64 12.60 7.85
N VAL A 168 27.42 12.19 8.21
CA VAL A 168 26.35 12.05 7.22
C VAL A 168 26.46 13.29 6.35
N PRO A 169 26.78 13.15 5.05
CA PRO A 169 27.15 14.30 4.23
C PRO A 169 26.09 15.37 4.42
N ARG A 170 26.50 16.61 4.69
CA ARG A 170 25.57 17.70 5.01
C ARG A 170 24.44 17.68 3.98
N GLY A 171 23.21 17.42 4.43
CA GLY A 171 22.11 17.21 3.50
C GLY A 171 21.68 15.74 3.26
N ARG A 172 22.10 14.77 4.10
CA ARG A 172 21.67 13.36 4.03
C ARG A 172 21.25 12.82 5.40
N ALA A 173 20.61 11.66 5.42
CA ALA A 173 20.28 10.86 6.60
C ALA A 173 20.06 9.38 6.20
N ILE A 174 20.00 8.44 7.16
CA ILE A 174 19.77 7.01 6.88
C ILE A 174 18.29 6.66 7.04
N CYS A 175 17.65 6.18 5.97
CA CYS A 175 16.26 5.74 6.02
C CYS A 175 16.11 4.48 6.90
N PRO A 176 15.28 4.48 7.96
CA PRO A 176 15.12 3.35 8.87
C PRO A 176 14.39 2.18 8.21
N ILE A 177 13.72 2.41 7.07
CA ILE A 177 12.98 1.39 6.32
C ILE A 177 13.93 0.56 5.46
N CYS A 178 14.65 1.22 4.56
CA CYS A 178 15.47 0.53 3.56
C CYS A 178 16.96 0.54 3.89
N ASN A 179 17.35 1.14 5.01
CA ASN A 179 18.72 1.34 5.47
C ASN A 179 19.64 2.01 4.42
N GLN A 180 19.06 2.80 3.51
CA GLN A 180 19.79 3.54 2.49
C GLN A 180 20.05 4.99 2.94
N SER A 181 21.20 5.53 2.54
CA SER A 181 21.49 6.96 2.68
C SER A 181 20.63 7.77 1.70
N VAL A 182 19.75 8.60 2.24
CA VAL A 182 18.81 9.44 1.52
C VAL A 182 19.13 10.92 1.71
N ARG A 183 18.73 11.80 0.79
CA ARG A 183 18.89 13.26 0.95
C ARG A 183 17.95 13.79 2.04
N TYR A 184 18.48 14.48 3.05
CA TYR A 184 17.73 15.14 4.14
C TYR A 184 18.19 16.60 4.28
N PRO A 185 17.33 17.63 4.28
CA PRO A 185 15.86 17.58 4.30
C PRO A 185 15.25 16.89 3.06
N THR A 186 14.17 16.11 3.27
CA THR A 186 13.29 15.54 2.23
C THR A 186 12.80 16.63 1.28
N GLN A 187 12.32 16.25 0.09
CA GLN A 187 11.50 17.17 -0.70
C GLN A 187 10.26 17.64 0.09
N MET A 188 9.66 16.77 0.92
CA MET A 188 8.57 17.13 1.86
C MET A 188 8.99 18.25 2.81
N SER A 189 10.11 18.11 3.52
CA SER A 189 10.55 19.13 4.47
C SER A 189 10.92 20.49 3.87
N ARG A 190 11.09 20.57 2.54
CA ARG A 190 11.30 21.85 1.83
C ARG A 190 9.99 22.52 1.43
N ILE A 191 8.84 21.89 1.61
CA ILE A 191 7.58 22.42 1.07
C ILE A 191 7.20 23.77 1.69
N LEU A 192 7.55 24.01 2.96
CA LEU A 192 7.38 25.30 3.64
C LEU A 192 8.26 26.39 3.01
N ASP A 193 9.54 26.10 2.79
CA ASP A 193 10.47 27.04 2.15
C ASP A 193 9.97 27.40 0.74
N HIS A 194 9.57 26.39 -0.03
CA HIS A 194 8.99 26.59 -1.36
C HIS A 194 7.68 27.40 -1.32
N GLN A 195 6.83 27.21 -0.31
CA GLN A 195 5.61 28.01 -0.14
C GLN A 195 5.94 29.46 0.20
N ALA A 196 6.87 29.71 1.12
CA ALA A 196 7.31 31.05 1.49
C ALA A 196 7.96 31.80 0.31
N ASP A 197 8.77 31.12 -0.50
CA ASP A 197 9.34 31.70 -1.73
C ASP A 197 8.25 32.07 -2.74
N VAL A 198 7.23 31.22 -2.89
CA VAL A 198 6.08 31.50 -3.75
C VAL A 198 5.30 32.72 -3.26
N GLU A 199 5.10 32.86 -1.95
CA GLU A 199 4.42 33.99 -1.32
C GLU A 199 5.21 35.29 -1.48
N LYS A 200 6.50 35.27 -1.17
CA LYS A 200 7.39 36.43 -1.33
C LYS A 200 7.46 36.93 -2.77
N ASN A 201 7.54 36.01 -3.74
CA ASN A 201 7.54 36.39 -5.16
C ASN A 201 6.22 37.04 -5.58
N PHE A 202 5.09 36.61 -5.01
CA PHE A 202 3.81 37.26 -5.26
C PHE A 202 3.72 38.65 -4.68
N GLU A 203 4.18 38.84 -3.44
CA GLU A 203 4.22 40.15 -2.78
C GLU A 203 5.10 41.15 -3.54
N LEU A 204 6.26 40.71 -4.03
CA LEU A 204 7.23 41.57 -4.70
C LEU A 204 6.81 41.97 -6.13
N TYR A 205 6.23 41.04 -6.87
CA TYR A 205 6.02 41.23 -8.31
C TYR A 205 4.55 41.26 -8.72
N GLY A 206 3.62 40.99 -7.79
CA GLY A 206 2.19 40.80 -8.11
C GLY A 206 1.94 39.64 -9.07
N GLU A 207 2.96 38.83 -9.35
CA GLU A 207 2.99 37.93 -10.50
C GLU A 207 3.67 36.61 -10.15
N TYR A 208 2.87 35.54 -10.07
CA TYR A 208 3.38 34.19 -10.33
C TYR A 208 3.61 34.11 -11.85
N GLY A 209 4.83 34.01 -12.41
CA GLY A 209 5.02 34.20 -13.87
C GLY A 209 4.05 33.43 -14.80
N GLY A 210 3.73 33.96 -16.00
CA GLY A 210 2.99 33.31 -17.12
C GLY A 210 1.56 32.77 -16.87
N LYS A 211 0.57 33.13 -17.70
CA LYS A 211 -0.88 32.79 -17.52
C LYS A 211 -1.17 31.31 -17.14
N LYS A 212 -0.56 30.32 -17.81
CA LYS A 212 -0.79 28.88 -17.51
C LYS A 212 -0.13 28.41 -16.21
N LYS A 213 0.97 29.05 -15.79
CA LYS A 213 1.71 28.72 -14.57
C LYS A 213 1.08 29.43 -13.35
N LYS A 214 0.46 30.62 -13.54
CA LYS A 214 -0.41 31.32 -12.56
C LYS A 214 -1.52 30.42 -12.02
N GLN A 215 -2.30 29.82 -12.92
CA GLN A 215 -3.47 29.03 -12.52
C GLN A 215 -3.05 27.78 -11.72
N LYS A 216 -2.07 27.02 -12.20
CA LYS A 216 -1.54 25.82 -11.52
C LYS A 216 -1.06 26.08 -10.08
N ILE A 217 -0.28 27.15 -9.87
CA ILE A 217 0.28 27.48 -8.56
C ILE A 217 -0.83 27.90 -7.58
N TYR A 218 -1.77 28.73 -8.03
CA TYR A 218 -2.91 29.17 -7.21
C TYR A 218 -3.83 28.02 -6.83
N THR A 219 -4.13 27.15 -7.79
CA THR A 219 -4.96 25.95 -7.62
C THR A 219 -4.39 25.03 -6.54
N SER A 220 -3.07 24.77 -6.54
CA SER A 220 -2.42 23.96 -5.49
C SER A 220 -2.36 24.60 -4.09
N ARG A 221 -2.56 25.93 -3.96
CA ARG A 221 -2.29 26.65 -2.70
C ARG A 221 -3.31 26.33 -1.60
N LYS A 222 -4.60 26.32 -1.93
CA LYS A 222 -5.68 26.07 -0.96
C LYS A 222 -5.41 24.80 -0.13
N TYR A 223 -5.16 23.69 -0.81
CA TYR A 223 -4.92 22.41 -0.15
C TYR A 223 -3.58 22.32 0.53
N LEU A 224 -2.57 22.98 -0.02
CA LEU A 224 -1.28 23.00 0.64
C LEU A 224 -1.36 23.75 1.97
N ASP A 225 -2.02 24.90 2.01
CA ASP A 225 -2.20 25.69 3.23
C ASP A 225 -3.06 24.92 4.26
N GLN A 226 -4.10 24.22 3.80
CA GLN A 226 -4.91 23.32 4.65
C GLN A 226 -4.09 22.15 5.20
N PHE A 227 -3.30 21.47 4.36
CA PHE A 227 -2.41 20.40 4.78
C PHE A 227 -1.38 20.87 5.81
N LEU A 228 -0.75 22.02 5.59
CA LEU A 228 0.27 22.58 6.48
C LEU A 228 -0.29 23.03 7.82
N SER A 229 -1.57 23.45 7.86
CA SER A 229 -2.25 23.90 9.08
C SER A 229 -2.98 22.78 9.82
N HIS A 230 -3.30 21.65 9.15
CA HIS A 230 -4.06 20.54 9.74
C HIS A 230 -3.40 20.01 11.01
N SER A 231 -4.19 19.89 12.08
CA SER A 231 -3.72 19.46 13.42
C SER A 231 -2.43 20.18 13.86
N ASN A 232 -2.36 21.50 13.67
CA ASN A 232 -1.17 22.31 13.99
C ASN A 232 0.11 21.79 13.29
N GLY A 233 -0.02 21.42 12.01
CA GLY A 233 1.06 20.91 11.18
C GLY A 233 1.58 19.53 11.58
N GLU A 234 0.81 18.74 12.34
CA GLU A 234 1.21 17.40 12.73
C GLU A 234 1.33 16.45 11.54
N ALA A 235 0.36 16.48 10.63
CA ALA A 235 0.39 15.68 9.41
C ALA A 235 1.64 15.98 8.57
N TYR A 236 1.96 17.27 8.41
CA TYR A 236 3.19 17.71 7.76
C TYR A 236 4.46 17.18 8.46
N ARG A 237 4.53 17.29 9.78
CA ARG A 237 5.66 16.77 10.57
C ARG A 237 5.81 15.25 10.42
N LYS A 238 4.70 14.49 10.40
CA LYS A 238 4.70 13.04 10.15
C LYS A 238 5.26 12.70 8.77
N LEU A 239 4.84 13.41 7.72
CA LEU A 239 5.31 13.15 6.36
C LEU A 239 6.72 13.70 6.06
N CYS A 240 7.28 14.55 6.92
CA CYS A 240 8.67 14.99 6.85
C CYS A 240 9.67 13.95 7.38
N ARG A 241 9.19 12.90 8.04
CA ARG A 241 10.08 11.90 8.62
C ARG A 241 10.85 11.14 7.55
N ILE A 242 11.93 10.53 7.98
CA ILE A 242 12.98 10.01 7.12
C ILE A 242 12.54 8.85 6.20
N GLU A 243 11.45 8.20 6.56
CA GLU A 243 10.73 7.16 5.84
C GLU A 243 10.25 7.61 4.46
N PHE A 244 9.85 8.89 4.33
CA PHE A 244 9.27 9.45 3.10
C PHE A 244 10.30 9.89 2.05
N HIS A 245 11.58 9.58 2.27
CA HIS A 245 12.67 10.11 1.44
C HIS A 245 12.90 9.38 0.13
N ALA A 246 12.33 8.19 -0.07
CA ALA A 246 12.38 7.47 -1.36
C ALA A 246 11.51 8.13 -2.47
N THR A 247 10.98 9.32 -2.24
CA THR A 247 10.09 10.08 -3.16
C THR A 247 10.84 10.96 -4.17
N GLU A 248 12.04 10.57 -4.61
CA GLU A 248 12.99 11.47 -5.30
C GLU A 248 12.52 12.11 -6.64
N ASN A 249 11.48 11.57 -7.29
CA ASN A 249 11.03 12.02 -8.63
C ASN A 249 9.62 12.66 -8.66
N MET A 250 9.06 13.07 -7.52
CA MET A 250 7.69 13.58 -7.48
C MET A 250 7.61 15.10 -7.57
N SER A 251 6.60 15.60 -8.29
CA SER A 251 6.13 16.98 -8.11
C SER A 251 5.30 17.05 -6.83
N LEU A 252 5.97 17.03 -5.68
CA LEU A 252 5.34 16.74 -4.39
C LEU A 252 4.18 17.71 -4.04
N ARG A 253 4.34 19.00 -4.35
CA ARG A 253 3.26 19.99 -4.19
C ARG A 253 2.00 19.59 -4.95
N LYS A 254 2.16 19.14 -6.20
CA LYS A 254 1.06 18.70 -7.07
C LYS A 254 0.41 17.44 -6.49
N GLU A 255 1.21 16.45 -6.13
CA GLU A 255 0.77 15.16 -5.59
C GLU A 255 0.00 15.32 -4.26
N ILE A 256 0.48 16.18 -3.35
CA ILE A 256 -0.23 16.50 -2.10
C ILE A 256 -1.55 17.22 -2.42
N SER A 257 -1.54 18.18 -3.34
CA SER A 257 -2.74 18.94 -3.69
C SER A 257 -3.81 18.02 -4.29
N GLU A 258 -3.42 17.14 -5.22
CA GLU A 258 -4.31 16.16 -5.84
C GLU A 258 -4.81 15.13 -4.81
N SER A 259 -3.96 14.67 -3.90
CA SER A 259 -4.33 13.78 -2.78
C SER A 259 -5.31 14.42 -1.83
N TYR A 260 -5.09 15.68 -1.46
CA TYR A 260 -6.00 16.39 -0.57
C TYR A 260 -7.35 16.64 -1.25
N ALA A 261 -7.36 16.99 -2.54
CA ALA A 261 -8.59 17.14 -3.31
C ALA A 261 -9.40 15.84 -3.35
N VAL A 262 -8.73 14.69 -3.53
CA VAL A 262 -9.36 13.37 -3.46
C VAL A 262 -9.90 13.08 -2.05
N ILE A 263 -9.18 13.44 -0.99
CA ILE A 263 -9.65 13.30 0.40
C ILE A 263 -10.87 14.20 0.65
N GLU A 264 -10.91 15.43 0.14
CA GLU A 264 -12.10 16.30 0.21
C GLU A 264 -13.27 15.67 -0.57
N ALA A 265 -13.01 15.04 -1.71
CA ALA A 265 -14.03 14.30 -2.44
C ALA A 265 -14.56 13.10 -1.64
N VAL A 266 -13.69 12.38 -0.92
CA VAL A 266 -14.11 11.31 0.00
C VAL A 266 -14.99 11.87 1.11
N GLN A 267 -14.67 13.03 1.68
CA GLN A 267 -15.55 13.67 2.68
C GLN A 267 -16.92 14.01 2.10
N LYS A 268 -16.98 14.57 0.88
CA LYS A 268 -18.24 14.84 0.16
C LYS A 268 -19.03 13.55 -0.10
N CYS A 269 -18.33 12.46 -0.43
CA CYS A 269 -18.90 11.13 -0.59
C CYS A 269 -19.51 10.61 0.72
N CYS A 270 -18.76 10.67 1.84
CA CYS A 270 -19.25 10.31 3.18
C CYS A 270 -20.48 11.12 3.60
N ALA A 271 -20.49 12.43 3.30
CA ALA A 271 -21.61 13.32 3.61
C ALA A 271 -22.91 12.86 2.96
N LYS A 272 -22.85 12.46 1.68
CA LYS A 272 -23.99 11.92 0.94
C LYS A 272 -24.50 10.60 1.51
N LEU A 273 -23.61 9.76 2.04
CA LEU A 273 -23.96 8.47 2.66
C LEU A 273 -24.59 8.60 4.06
N SER A 274 -24.79 9.82 4.57
CA SER A 274 -25.19 10.08 5.96
C SER A 274 -24.27 9.43 7.00
N ASN A 275 -23.03 9.10 6.60
CA ASN A 275 -22.04 8.38 7.41
C ASN A 275 -21.02 9.31 8.08
N LEU A 276 -21.34 10.60 8.26
CA LEU A 276 -20.43 11.52 8.95
C LEU A 276 -20.72 11.58 10.46
N PRO A 277 -19.68 11.53 11.30
CA PRO A 277 -19.75 11.98 12.68
C PRO A 277 -19.73 13.53 12.73
N GLU A 278 -20.18 14.06 13.85
CA GLU A 278 -20.42 15.48 14.17
C GLU A 278 -19.45 16.50 13.53
N GLN A 279 -20.03 17.61 13.09
CA GLN A 279 -19.31 18.79 12.62
C GLN A 279 -18.60 19.47 13.81
N VAL A 280 -17.28 19.36 13.90
CA VAL A 280 -16.48 20.10 14.89
C VAL A 280 -15.76 21.26 14.19
N GLY A 281 -16.13 22.50 14.52
CA GLY A 281 -15.39 23.69 14.09
C GLY A 281 -15.40 24.00 12.59
N GLY A 282 -16.36 23.48 11.82
CA GLY A 282 -16.49 23.78 10.38
C GLY A 282 -15.63 22.89 9.45
N THR A 283 -14.90 21.93 10.00
CA THR A 283 -14.14 20.92 9.25
C THR A 283 -14.77 19.53 9.44
N PHE A 284 -15.01 18.81 8.35
CA PHE A 284 -15.49 17.43 8.42
C PHE A 284 -14.34 16.48 8.76
N GLU A 285 -14.54 15.61 9.76
CA GLU A 285 -13.58 14.56 10.10
C GLU A 285 -14.01 13.23 9.48
N LEU A 286 -13.08 12.57 8.78
CA LEU A 286 -13.27 11.17 8.40
C LEU A 286 -13.11 10.32 9.67
N ARG A 287 -14.14 9.54 10.02
CA ARG A 287 -14.01 8.49 11.04
C ARG A 287 -14.67 7.22 10.54
N ASN A 288 -14.12 6.09 10.96
CA ASN A 288 -14.68 4.78 10.66
C ASN A 288 -14.80 4.51 9.14
N ILE A 289 -13.83 5.00 8.35
CA ILE A 289 -13.75 4.79 6.91
C ILE A 289 -12.73 3.72 6.60
N PHE A 290 -13.06 2.86 5.64
CA PHE A 290 -12.10 2.00 4.94
C PHE A 290 -11.87 2.57 3.54
N LEU A 291 -10.75 3.29 3.37
CA LEU A 291 -10.39 3.91 2.10
C LEU A 291 -9.52 2.94 1.27
N ILE A 292 -9.97 2.62 0.07
CA ILE A 292 -9.29 1.71 -0.85
C ILE A 292 -8.73 2.54 -2.02
N ASP A 293 -7.43 2.72 -2.07
CA ASP A 293 -6.71 3.54 -3.04
C ASP A 293 -6.12 2.64 -4.15
N LEU A 294 -6.82 2.56 -5.29
CA LEU A 294 -6.42 1.76 -6.44
C LEU A 294 -5.45 2.51 -7.35
N CYS A 295 -4.46 1.79 -7.88
CA CYS A 295 -3.37 2.36 -8.70
C CYS A 295 -2.65 3.49 -7.94
N SER A 296 -2.46 3.28 -6.64
CA SER A 296 -1.98 4.27 -5.68
C SER A 296 -0.57 4.79 -5.95
N GLY A 297 0.20 4.15 -6.84
CA GLY A 297 1.61 4.46 -7.09
C GLY A 297 2.43 4.32 -5.81
N LYS A 298 2.96 5.44 -5.32
CA LYS A 298 3.68 5.53 -4.03
C LYS A 298 2.73 5.75 -2.83
N GLY A 299 1.42 5.62 -3.03
CA GLY A 299 0.31 5.73 -2.06
C GLY A 299 0.32 6.94 -1.15
N ILE A 300 0.63 8.10 -1.73
CA ILE A 300 0.65 9.39 -1.03
C ILE A 300 -0.74 9.77 -0.54
N THR A 301 -1.80 9.42 -1.27
CA THR A 301 -3.18 9.69 -0.84
C THR A 301 -3.53 8.93 0.43
N SER A 302 -3.20 7.64 0.48
CA SER A 302 -3.38 6.82 1.68
C SER A 302 -2.52 7.31 2.86
N ALA A 303 -1.25 7.65 2.60
CA ALA A 303 -0.35 8.20 3.62
C ALA A 303 -0.83 9.54 4.19
N LEU A 304 -1.31 10.42 3.31
CA LEU A 304 -1.88 11.71 3.66
C LEU A 304 -3.18 11.53 4.45
N GLY A 305 -4.07 10.63 4.01
CA GLY A 305 -5.30 10.29 4.73
C GLY A 305 -5.02 9.81 6.15
N ALA A 306 -4.06 8.91 6.33
CA ALA A 306 -3.66 8.41 7.64
C ALA A 306 -3.03 9.50 8.51
N ALA A 307 -2.17 10.35 7.94
CA ALA A 307 -1.56 11.45 8.66
C ALA A 307 -2.58 12.52 9.10
N LEU A 308 -3.63 12.76 8.31
CA LEU A 308 -4.69 13.72 8.59
C LEU A 308 -5.76 13.15 9.55
N TYR A 309 -6.09 11.86 9.44
CA TYR A 309 -7.19 11.20 10.14
C TYR A 309 -6.77 9.83 10.71
N PRO A 310 -5.88 9.80 11.72
CA PRO A 310 -5.30 8.55 12.23
C PRO A 310 -6.28 7.67 13.01
N GLU A 311 -7.38 8.23 13.51
CA GLU A 311 -8.28 7.52 14.44
C GLU A 311 -9.37 6.71 13.71
N ARG A 312 -9.41 5.40 13.97
CA ARG A 312 -10.44 4.43 13.54
C ARG A 312 -10.66 4.28 12.02
N ASN A 313 -9.87 4.94 11.18
CA ASN A 313 -9.87 4.73 9.74
C ASN A 313 -8.92 3.57 9.37
N PHE A 314 -9.08 3.05 8.17
CA PHE A 314 -8.13 2.10 7.57
C PHE A 314 -7.90 2.49 6.12
N PHE A 315 -6.64 2.58 5.72
CA PHE A 315 -6.23 3.03 4.38
C PHE A 315 -5.48 1.89 3.69
N LEU A 316 -6.02 1.40 2.58
CA LEU A 316 -5.41 0.36 1.78
C LEU A 316 -4.96 0.93 0.44
N SER A 317 -3.66 0.93 0.20
CA SER A 317 -3.06 1.24 -1.09
C SER A 317 -2.87 -0.04 -1.92
N ILE A 318 -3.26 -0.03 -3.19
CA ILE A 318 -3.03 -1.13 -4.13
C ILE A 318 -2.31 -0.59 -5.36
N ASP A 319 -1.17 -1.16 -5.70
CA ASP A 319 -0.45 -0.86 -6.95
C ASP A 319 0.43 -2.06 -7.34
N LYS A 320 0.92 -2.11 -8.57
CA LYS A 320 1.89 -3.12 -9.01
C LYS A 320 3.33 -2.79 -8.61
N MET A 321 3.56 -1.62 -8.01
CA MET A 321 4.86 -1.25 -7.46
C MET A 321 5.34 -2.26 -6.41
N LEU A 322 6.65 -2.42 -6.28
CA LEU A 322 7.21 -3.32 -5.29
C LEU A 322 7.11 -2.66 -3.90
N PRO A 323 6.74 -3.38 -2.83
CA PRO A 323 6.52 -2.77 -1.51
C PRO A 323 7.69 -1.91 -0.99
N HIS A 324 8.94 -2.30 -1.25
CA HIS A 324 10.13 -1.55 -0.84
C HIS A 324 10.30 -0.19 -1.55
N THR A 325 9.54 0.07 -2.63
CA THR A 325 9.54 1.35 -3.35
C THR A 325 8.47 2.31 -2.84
N VAL A 326 7.67 1.86 -1.86
CA VAL A 326 6.49 2.53 -1.34
C VAL A 326 6.76 2.97 0.11
N PRO A 327 7.04 4.26 0.35
CA PRO A 327 7.60 4.73 1.61
C PRO A 327 6.64 4.70 2.80
N HIS A 328 5.33 4.77 2.57
CA HIS A 328 4.31 4.84 3.63
C HIS A 328 3.82 3.48 4.12
N HIS A 329 4.23 2.37 3.49
CA HIS A 329 3.85 1.03 3.96
C HIS A 329 4.44 0.70 5.36
N PHE A 330 5.42 1.49 5.82
CA PHE A 330 6.16 1.26 7.05
C PHE A 330 5.82 2.29 8.14
N PHE A 331 4.56 2.72 8.23
CA PHE A 331 4.04 3.24 9.49
C PHE A 331 4.06 2.10 10.53
N ASN A 332 5.25 1.78 11.06
CA ASN A 332 5.46 0.68 12.00
C ASN A 332 4.66 0.86 13.31
N ASP A 333 4.16 2.07 13.57
CA ASP A 333 3.41 2.41 14.78
C ASP A 333 1.88 2.47 14.58
N GLU A 334 1.36 2.47 13.34
CA GLU A 334 -0.06 2.70 13.07
C GLU A 334 -0.66 1.51 12.29
N GLN A 335 -1.46 0.66 12.96
CA GLN A 335 -2.14 -0.54 12.42
C GLN A 335 -3.20 -0.24 11.34
N HIS A 336 -3.23 0.98 10.80
CA HIS A 336 -4.33 1.55 10.03
C HIS A 336 -3.97 1.86 8.58
N VAL A 337 -2.77 1.53 8.12
CA VAL A 337 -2.35 1.66 6.72
C VAL A 337 -1.80 0.34 6.21
N SER A 338 -2.23 -0.09 5.02
CA SER A 338 -1.75 -1.31 4.38
C SER A 338 -1.44 -1.06 2.90
N TYR A 339 -0.55 -1.88 2.36
CA TYR A 339 -0.19 -1.87 0.95
C TYR A 339 -0.27 -3.28 0.38
N ILE A 340 -0.88 -3.40 -0.80
CA ILE A 340 -0.97 -4.65 -1.54
C ILE A 340 -0.31 -4.45 -2.92
N SER A 341 0.74 -5.23 -3.18
CA SER A 341 1.42 -5.23 -4.48
C SER A 341 0.69 -6.15 -5.47
N ARG A 342 -0.18 -5.58 -6.30
CA ARG A 342 -0.99 -6.29 -7.31
C ARG A 342 -1.28 -5.42 -8.52
N ASP A 343 -1.40 -6.06 -9.69
CA ASP A 343 -1.99 -5.43 -10.86
C ASP A 343 -3.52 -5.48 -10.75
N ILE A 344 -4.17 -4.32 -10.65
CA ILE A 344 -5.63 -4.23 -10.48
C ILE A 344 -6.42 -4.72 -11.69
N LEU A 345 -5.78 -4.91 -12.85
CA LEU A 345 -6.39 -5.52 -14.02
C LEU A 345 -6.60 -7.04 -13.86
N CYS A 346 -5.90 -7.69 -12.92
CA CYS A 346 -6.06 -9.11 -12.63
C CYS A 346 -7.38 -9.41 -11.88
N GLU A 347 -8.02 -10.55 -12.17
CA GLU A 347 -9.28 -10.96 -11.53
C GLU A 347 -9.08 -11.48 -10.10
N GLU A 348 -7.89 -11.96 -9.77
CA GLU A 348 -7.55 -12.46 -8.44
C GLU A 348 -7.67 -11.35 -7.39
N VAL A 349 -7.35 -10.11 -7.78
CA VAL A 349 -7.44 -8.91 -6.92
C VAL A 349 -8.89 -8.65 -6.50
N PHE A 350 -9.87 -9.00 -7.34
CA PHE A 350 -11.28 -8.89 -7.00
C PHE A 350 -11.62 -9.64 -5.72
N HIS A 351 -11.25 -10.91 -5.66
CA HIS A 351 -11.58 -11.79 -4.56
C HIS A 351 -10.79 -11.44 -3.29
N GLU A 352 -9.53 -11.01 -3.45
CA GLU A 352 -8.70 -10.51 -2.33
C GLU A 352 -9.31 -9.24 -1.73
N LEU A 353 -9.71 -8.28 -2.58
CA LEU A 353 -10.32 -7.03 -2.13
C LEU A 353 -11.71 -7.25 -1.54
N GLU A 354 -12.56 -8.09 -2.15
CA GLU A 354 -13.91 -8.38 -1.62
C GLU A 354 -13.85 -8.95 -0.20
N LYS A 355 -12.93 -9.88 0.07
CA LYS A 355 -12.73 -10.42 1.42
C LYS A 355 -12.30 -9.35 2.41
N LEU A 356 -11.37 -8.48 2.02
CA LEU A 356 -10.91 -7.37 2.86
C LEU A 356 -12.03 -6.36 3.11
N VAL A 357 -12.79 -5.99 2.08
CA VAL A 357 -13.96 -5.12 2.22
C VAL A 357 -14.94 -5.74 3.20
N HIS A 358 -15.32 -7.00 3.05
CA HIS A 358 -16.24 -7.66 3.96
C HIS A 358 -15.74 -7.68 5.41
N GLN A 359 -14.45 -7.95 5.63
CA GLN A 359 -13.86 -7.88 6.96
C GLN A 359 -13.95 -6.46 7.55
N GLN A 360 -13.52 -5.46 6.78
CA GLN A 360 -13.48 -4.07 7.24
C GLN A 360 -14.89 -3.49 7.44
N THR A 361 -15.88 -3.89 6.65
CA THR A 361 -17.23 -3.35 6.74
C THR A 361 -18.09 -4.08 7.76
N TYR A 362 -18.15 -5.42 7.72
CA TYR A 362 -19.07 -6.19 8.56
C TYR A 362 -18.50 -6.56 9.93
N VAL A 363 -17.18 -6.74 10.04
CA VAL A 363 -16.54 -7.08 11.33
C VAL A 363 -16.13 -5.82 12.05
N GLU A 364 -15.45 -4.91 11.34
CA GLU A 364 -14.88 -3.70 11.94
C GLU A 364 -15.84 -2.50 11.89
N GLY A 365 -16.96 -2.63 11.15
CA GLY A 365 -18.01 -1.61 11.07
C GLY A 365 -17.65 -0.40 10.20
N ARG A 366 -16.57 -0.45 9.41
CA ARG A 366 -16.10 0.69 8.60
C ARG A 366 -16.94 0.89 7.34
N THR A 367 -17.04 2.13 6.87
CA THR A 367 -17.64 2.43 5.55
C THR A 367 -16.57 2.33 4.47
N ALA A 368 -16.73 1.40 3.52
CA ALA A 368 -15.80 1.22 2.43
C ALA A 368 -16.02 2.26 1.31
N ILE A 369 -14.95 2.98 0.95
CA ILE A 369 -14.91 3.96 -0.12
C ILE A 369 -13.73 3.65 -1.03
N LEU A 370 -14.02 3.47 -2.31
CA LEU A 370 -13.03 3.20 -3.33
C LEU A 370 -12.56 4.50 -3.97
N VAL A 371 -11.25 4.65 -4.09
CA VAL A 371 -10.57 5.80 -4.63
C VAL A 371 -9.68 5.34 -5.78
N GLY A 372 -9.67 6.12 -6.85
CA GLY A 372 -8.86 5.88 -8.01
C GLY A 372 -8.19 7.15 -8.49
N MET A 373 -6.95 7.40 -8.04
CA MET A 373 -6.16 8.54 -8.48
C MET A 373 -5.28 8.18 -9.67
N HIS A 374 -5.18 9.09 -10.65
CA HIS A 374 -4.33 8.93 -11.84
C HIS A 374 -4.61 7.65 -12.63
N LEU A 375 -5.85 7.17 -12.57
CA LEU A 375 -6.28 6.03 -13.36
C LEU A 375 -6.16 6.39 -14.84
N CYS A 376 -5.22 5.73 -15.50
CA CYS A 376 -4.93 5.91 -16.91
C CYS A 376 -5.84 5.01 -17.74
N GLY A 377 -6.65 5.59 -18.63
CA GLY A 377 -7.44 4.82 -19.58
C GLY A 377 -8.35 3.80 -18.90
N VAL A 378 -8.18 2.51 -19.23
CA VAL A 378 -9.03 1.40 -18.75
C VAL A 378 -8.99 1.19 -17.24
N LEU A 379 -8.01 1.74 -16.53
CA LEU A 379 -7.94 1.60 -15.07
C LEU A 379 -9.15 2.27 -14.38
N SER A 380 -9.70 3.33 -14.96
CA SER A 380 -10.92 3.98 -14.45
C SER A 380 -12.14 3.06 -14.56
N GLU A 381 -12.28 2.37 -15.69
CA GLU A 381 -13.35 1.38 -15.88
C GLU A 381 -13.18 0.20 -14.93
N ARG A 382 -11.94 -0.26 -14.76
CA ARG A 382 -11.65 -1.33 -13.82
C ARG A 382 -12.05 -0.96 -12.39
N ALA A 383 -11.79 0.28 -11.96
CA ALA A 383 -12.23 0.77 -10.65
C ALA A 383 -13.77 0.79 -10.53
N ILE A 384 -14.49 1.13 -11.61
CA ILE A 384 -15.95 1.05 -11.67
C ILE A 384 -16.41 -0.41 -11.55
N ASP A 385 -15.76 -1.36 -12.23
CA ASP A 385 -16.09 -2.79 -12.11
C ASP A 385 -15.99 -3.29 -10.66
N PHE A 386 -14.93 -2.90 -9.94
CA PHE A 386 -14.78 -3.22 -8.52
C PHE A 386 -15.94 -2.65 -7.68
N PHE A 387 -16.30 -1.39 -7.94
CA PHE A 387 -17.39 -0.73 -7.23
C PHE A 387 -18.76 -1.35 -7.54
N GLU A 388 -19.02 -1.77 -8.77
CA GLU A 388 -20.26 -2.44 -9.16
C GLU A 388 -20.38 -3.82 -8.51
N ARG A 389 -19.30 -4.61 -8.60
CA ARG A 389 -19.28 -6.01 -8.17
C ARG A 389 -19.13 -6.19 -6.66
N ILE A 390 -18.38 -5.34 -5.94
CA ILE A 390 -18.23 -5.44 -4.47
C ILE A 390 -19.28 -4.57 -3.79
N SER A 391 -20.44 -5.16 -3.51
CA SER A 391 -21.62 -4.40 -3.08
C SER A 391 -21.49 -3.66 -1.74
N ALA A 392 -20.55 -4.09 -0.90
CA ALA A 392 -20.24 -3.47 0.37
C ALA A 392 -19.42 -2.16 0.23
N ILE A 393 -18.88 -1.86 -0.95
CA ILE A 393 -18.30 -0.54 -1.25
C ILE A 393 -19.45 0.44 -1.46
N ARG A 394 -19.53 1.45 -0.59
CA ARG A 394 -20.65 2.40 -0.54
C ARG A 394 -20.37 3.68 -1.33
N GLY A 395 -19.11 3.98 -1.62
CA GLY A 395 -18.72 5.17 -2.35
C GLY A 395 -17.58 4.91 -3.32
N ILE A 396 -17.54 5.69 -4.40
CA ILE A 396 -16.44 5.72 -5.37
C ILE A 396 -16.02 7.16 -5.64
N VAL A 397 -14.71 7.41 -5.68
CA VAL A 397 -14.09 8.68 -6.08
C VAL A 397 -13.07 8.40 -7.17
N LEU A 398 -13.34 8.85 -8.40
CA LEU A 398 -12.45 8.69 -9.54
C LEU A 398 -11.81 10.03 -9.91
N SER A 399 -10.50 10.02 -10.11
CA SER A 399 -9.70 11.14 -10.60
C SER A 399 -8.89 10.68 -11.83
N PRO A 400 -9.56 10.52 -13.00
CA PRO A 400 -8.91 10.04 -14.23
C PRO A 400 -7.90 11.05 -14.74
N CYS A 401 -6.69 10.65 -15.13
CA CYS A 401 -5.67 11.59 -15.62
C CYS A 401 -5.35 11.48 -17.11
N CYS A 402 -5.70 10.34 -17.74
CA CYS A 402 -5.35 10.05 -19.13
C CYS A 402 -6.52 9.40 -19.88
N LEU A 403 -6.60 9.69 -21.18
CA LEU A 403 -7.50 9.00 -22.10
C LEU A 403 -7.07 7.54 -22.31
N PRO A 404 -8.02 6.63 -22.63
CA PRO A 404 -7.68 5.29 -23.07
C PRO A 404 -6.80 5.30 -24.33
N LYS A 405 -5.86 4.35 -24.39
CA LYS A 405 -5.01 4.15 -25.57
C LYS A 405 -5.86 3.65 -26.74
N LYS A 406 -5.39 3.87 -27.98
CA LYS A 406 -6.12 3.45 -29.19
C LYS A 406 -6.56 1.98 -29.22
N HIS A 407 -5.77 1.08 -28.65
CA HIS A 407 -6.12 -0.34 -28.60
C HIS A 407 -7.17 -0.66 -27.52
N GLU A 408 -7.17 0.09 -26.42
CA GLU A 408 -8.15 0.00 -25.34
C GLU A 408 -9.53 0.51 -25.77
N LEU A 409 -9.59 1.52 -26.64
CA LEU A 409 -10.86 2.03 -27.18
C LEU A 409 -11.70 0.95 -27.91
N LYS A 410 -11.08 -0.16 -28.35
CA LYS A 410 -11.80 -1.26 -29.00
C LYS A 410 -12.67 -2.06 -28.04
N THR A 411 -12.33 -2.05 -26.75
CA THR A 411 -13.04 -2.80 -25.70
C THR A 411 -13.95 -1.91 -24.88
N LEU A 412 -13.97 -0.60 -25.14
CA LEU A 412 -14.76 0.37 -24.42
C LEU A 412 -15.95 0.81 -25.25
N HIS A 413 -17.09 1.06 -24.59
CA HIS A 413 -18.24 1.71 -25.20
C HIS A 413 -18.07 3.24 -25.25
N PHE A 414 -16.84 3.70 -25.46
CA PHE A 414 -16.45 5.10 -25.52
C PHE A 414 -15.86 5.41 -26.89
N ASN A 415 -16.54 6.29 -27.64
CA ASN A 415 -16.03 6.83 -28.89
C ASN A 415 -15.75 8.32 -28.70
N PRO A 416 -14.48 8.75 -28.56
CA PRO A 416 -14.17 10.18 -28.53
C PRO A 416 -14.65 10.78 -29.84
N ALA A 417 -15.51 11.80 -29.80
CA ALA A 417 -16.10 12.38 -31.00
C ALA A 417 -15.01 12.68 -32.03
N HIS A 418 -15.30 12.47 -33.32
CA HIS A 418 -14.39 12.77 -34.41
C HIS A 418 -13.70 14.11 -34.14
N LYS A 419 -12.36 14.14 -34.24
CA LYS A 419 -11.52 15.32 -34.07
C LYS A 419 -12.06 16.52 -34.85
N GLU A 420 -13.04 17.25 -34.32
CA GLU A 420 -13.21 18.64 -34.67
C GLU A 420 -11.90 19.30 -34.26
N LYS A 421 -11.19 19.85 -35.24
CA LYS A 421 -9.85 20.41 -35.05
C LYS A 421 -9.88 21.39 -33.88
N GLY A 422 -9.34 21.00 -32.73
CA GLY A 422 -9.14 21.87 -31.57
C GLY A 422 -9.94 21.54 -30.30
N CYS A 423 -10.84 20.54 -30.31
CA CYS A 423 -11.56 20.16 -29.08
C CYS A 423 -10.76 19.14 -28.24
N ASP A 424 -10.68 19.35 -26.93
CA ASP A 424 -10.07 18.40 -25.98
C ASP A 424 -11.07 17.26 -25.69
N PRO A 425 -10.73 15.99 -25.94
CA PRO A 425 -11.64 14.85 -25.69
C PRO A 425 -11.69 14.43 -24.20
N TYR A 426 -10.85 14.99 -23.32
CA TYR A 426 -10.82 14.61 -21.91
C TYR A 426 -12.14 14.85 -21.15
N PRO A 427 -12.87 15.97 -21.35
CA PRO A 427 -14.20 16.15 -20.76
C PRO A 427 -15.22 15.09 -21.21
N GLN A 428 -15.15 14.63 -22.46
CA GLN A 428 -16.01 13.55 -22.96
C GLN A 428 -15.73 12.24 -22.24
N TRP A 429 -14.45 11.95 -21.97
CA TRP A 429 -14.04 10.79 -21.19
C TRP A 429 -14.56 10.86 -19.74
N CYS A 430 -14.46 12.02 -19.09
CA CYS A 430 -14.96 12.19 -17.73
C CYS A 430 -16.49 12.04 -17.66
N ASN A 431 -17.21 12.60 -18.63
CA ASN A 431 -18.66 12.40 -18.75
C ASN A 431 -19.01 10.93 -18.97
N TYR A 432 -18.28 10.23 -19.84
CA TYR A 432 -18.48 8.79 -20.04
C TYR A 432 -18.31 8.00 -18.73
N LEU A 433 -17.27 8.28 -17.95
CA LEU A 433 -17.07 7.64 -16.64
C LEU A 433 -18.18 7.99 -15.65
N LYS A 434 -18.66 9.24 -15.63
CA LYS A 434 -19.81 9.66 -14.83
C LYS A 434 -21.06 8.85 -15.18
N GLU A 435 -21.38 8.72 -16.47
CA GLU A 435 -22.52 7.94 -16.96
C GLU A 435 -22.35 6.45 -16.66
N ARG A 436 -21.12 5.91 -16.74
CA ARG A 436 -20.82 4.52 -16.35
C ARG A 436 -21.12 4.27 -14.87
N VAL A 437 -20.64 5.14 -13.98
CA VAL A 437 -20.96 5.04 -12.55
C VAL A 437 -22.47 5.19 -12.33
N HIS A 438 -23.14 6.10 -13.04
CA HIS A 438 -24.57 6.35 -12.88
C HIS A 438 -25.47 5.22 -13.39
N GLY A 439 -25.14 4.62 -14.54
CA GLY A 439 -25.95 3.63 -15.25
C GLY A 439 -26.24 2.35 -14.46
N PHE A 440 -25.42 2.05 -13.45
CA PHE A 440 -25.64 0.91 -12.56
C PHE A 440 -26.67 1.19 -11.46
N TYR A 441 -26.86 2.44 -11.03
CA TYR A 441 -27.70 2.81 -9.87
C TYR A 441 -28.96 3.61 -10.24
N SER A 442 -29.28 3.75 -11.52
CA SER A 442 -30.32 4.65 -12.05
C SER A 442 -31.77 4.28 -11.65
N SER A 443 -31.98 3.17 -10.93
CA SER A 443 -33.31 2.71 -10.51
C SER A 443 -33.92 3.48 -9.33
N GLY A 444 -33.24 4.47 -8.74
CA GLY A 444 -33.63 5.11 -7.47
C GLY A 444 -34.00 6.60 -7.47
N GLY A 445 -33.78 7.35 -8.55
CA GLY A 445 -34.23 8.77 -8.65
C GLY A 445 -33.49 9.80 -7.77
N VAL A 446 -32.39 9.45 -7.11
CA VAL A 446 -31.52 10.39 -6.38
C VAL A 446 -30.24 10.64 -7.20
N GLU A 447 -29.75 11.88 -7.27
CA GLU A 447 -28.47 12.22 -7.92
C GLU A 447 -27.26 11.64 -7.13
N ASP A 448 -27.06 10.34 -7.31
CA ASP A 448 -26.04 9.56 -6.63
C ASP A 448 -24.64 9.73 -7.24
N VAL A 449 -24.52 10.44 -8.37
CA VAL A 449 -23.25 10.68 -9.05
C VAL A 449 -23.06 12.16 -9.40
N VAL A 450 -21.96 12.75 -8.94
CA VAL A 450 -21.58 14.14 -9.23
C VAL A 450 -20.19 14.18 -9.84
N MET A 451 -19.99 15.04 -10.82
CA MET A 451 -18.67 15.31 -11.40
C MET A 451 -18.30 16.76 -11.09
N TYR A 452 -17.10 16.94 -10.54
CA TYR A 452 -16.49 18.25 -10.36
C TYR A 452 -15.37 18.45 -11.36
N ASN A 453 -15.24 19.65 -11.89
CA ASN A 453 -14.10 20.03 -12.73
C ASN A 453 -12.86 20.38 -11.89
N ASP A 454 -11.75 20.62 -12.58
CA ASP A 454 -10.45 20.93 -11.98
C ASP A 454 -10.43 22.27 -11.23
N ILE A 455 -11.26 23.23 -11.61
CA ILE A 455 -11.41 24.51 -10.91
C ILE A 455 -12.13 24.30 -9.57
N GLU A 456 -13.24 23.56 -9.57
CA GLU A 456 -14.07 23.33 -8.38
C GLU A 456 -13.33 22.53 -7.31
N MET A 457 -12.53 21.55 -7.72
CA MET A 457 -11.73 20.71 -6.81
C MET A 457 -10.29 21.18 -6.70
N HIS A 458 -9.97 22.38 -7.17
CA HIS A 458 -8.63 22.95 -7.15
C HIS A 458 -7.50 21.94 -7.51
N THR A 459 -7.66 21.19 -8.60
CA THR A 459 -6.68 20.21 -9.10
C THR A 459 -6.02 20.66 -10.41
N GLU A 460 -4.94 20.00 -10.82
CA GLU A 460 -4.37 20.21 -12.15
C GLU A 460 -4.90 19.17 -13.15
N LYS A 461 -5.88 19.55 -13.97
CA LYS A 461 -6.41 18.73 -15.08
C LYS A 461 -7.07 17.40 -14.68
N ASN A 462 -7.53 17.25 -13.44
CA ASN A 462 -8.27 16.06 -13.05
C ASN A 462 -9.69 16.45 -12.65
N ALA A 463 -10.66 16.08 -13.47
CA ALA A 463 -12.04 16.04 -13.02
C ALA A 463 -12.18 14.98 -11.92
N ILE A 464 -13.11 15.18 -11.00
CA ILE A 464 -13.40 14.20 -9.94
C ILE A 464 -14.84 13.74 -10.08
N VAL A 465 -15.03 12.44 -10.27
CA VAL A 465 -16.34 11.80 -10.29
C VAL A 465 -16.57 11.13 -8.93
N ILE A 466 -17.64 11.53 -8.25
CA ILE A 466 -18.08 10.96 -6.98
C ILE A 466 -19.36 10.19 -7.22
N GLY A 467 -19.38 8.90 -6.92
CA GLY A 467 -20.58 8.07 -6.88
C GLY A 467 -20.85 7.58 -5.46
N VAL A 468 -22.12 7.47 -5.09
CA VAL A 468 -22.56 6.84 -3.84
C VAL A 468 -23.59 5.75 -4.12
N ARG A 469 -23.65 4.79 -3.22
CA ARG A 469 -24.66 3.74 -3.16
C ARG A 469 -25.39 3.90 -1.83
N ASN A 470 -26.66 4.25 -1.86
CA ASN A 470 -27.52 4.40 -0.67
C ASN A 470 -28.16 3.09 -0.22
#